data_AF-G2R0N4-F1
#
_entry.id   AF-G2R0N4-F1
#
_cell.length_a   1.000
_cell.length_b   1.000
_cell.length_c   1.000
_cell.angle_alpha   90.00
_cell.angle_beta   90.00
_cell.angle_gamma   90.00
#
_symmetry.space_group_name_H-M   'P 1'
#
loop_
_entity.id
_entity.type
_entity.pdbx_description
1 polymer ?
#
loop_
_entity_poly.entity_id
_entity_poly.type
_entity_poly.pdbx_seq_one_letter_code
_entity_poly.pdbx_strand_id
1 'polypeptide(L)'
;MPPTNDARANDINDDDYVPAPHAGFHEDERLCKEMVARVASPFPLEIRPSSLCVGSGLFAAAGIDAGREIYHAVPDLAAVDPGNESFCDWCFEDTKLGVSNASSPKAGENVKLCSACKAARFCSKGRELRVRSLKKIAPGEEITICYIDPTFDVAARQEVLKREYFFDCSCARCTSELAEQRALLGGSRDLGPLHQAQRQIRDLLRSAVRASKHPGIYPDLDDLPTVETRLRTITATASPWPDHLEPLPAARLSLALLYLDQGKPIPALRCALKGKFLSSRSRGGPEWVNEMMDVVKVLVVTGCLRPDEAAFEDKTFPELDDIRAVTYGYVYELCREASRAFGGDVNYTKGICGMCTALMAKKAGPRPGTKEFREEFDAAQEKLLTWAGIEVAKGVVLS
;
A
#
# COMPACT_ATOMS: atom_id res chain seq x y z
N MET A 1 -54.01 -42.71 4.68
CA MET A 1 -53.34 -43.28 3.49
C MET A 1 -51.91 -42.77 3.50
N PRO A 2 -50.89 -43.64 3.48
CA PRO A 2 -49.50 -43.21 3.43
C PRO A 2 -49.19 -42.65 2.02
N PRO A 3 -48.21 -41.74 1.88
CA PRO A 3 -47.76 -41.27 0.58
C PRO A 3 -47.06 -42.43 -0.16
N THR A 4 -47.43 -42.59 -1.42
CA THR A 4 -46.82 -43.52 -2.36
C THR A 4 -45.36 -43.13 -2.60
N ASN A 5 -44.46 -44.07 -2.34
CA ASN A 5 -43.04 -43.97 -2.62
C ASN A 5 -42.86 -44.06 -4.14
N ASP A 6 -42.69 -42.92 -4.82
CA ASP A 6 -42.41 -42.89 -6.26
C ASP A 6 -40.92 -43.24 -6.46
N ALA A 7 -40.67 -44.50 -6.79
CA ALA A 7 -39.34 -45.09 -6.94
C ALA A 7 -38.67 -44.70 -8.29
N ARG A 8 -38.78 -43.44 -8.69
CA ARG A 8 -38.17 -42.91 -9.94
C ARG A 8 -37.25 -41.71 -9.75
N ALA A 9 -36.92 -41.33 -8.51
CA ALA A 9 -36.11 -40.14 -8.23
C ALA A 9 -34.65 -40.40 -7.82
N ASN A 10 -34.17 -41.66 -7.80
CA ASN A 10 -32.86 -42.00 -7.22
C ASN A 10 -31.84 -42.62 -8.19
N ASP A 11 -31.96 -42.36 -9.49
CA ASP A 11 -31.03 -42.90 -10.51
C ASP A 11 -30.20 -41.79 -11.20
N ILE A 12 -29.82 -40.75 -10.44
CA ILE A 12 -28.74 -39.86 -10.88
C ILE A 12 -27.47 -40.35 -10.19
N ASN A 13 -26.68 -41.12 -10.93
CA ASN A 13 -25.33 -41.49 -10.53
C ASN A 13 -24.49 -40.19 -10.50
N ASP A 14 -23.81 -39.88 -9.40
CA ASP A 14 -22.97 -38.66 -9.27
C ASP A 14 -21.89 -38.56 -10.38
N ASP A 15 -21.57 -39.70 -11.02
CA ASP A 15 -20.65 -39.80 -12.17
C ASP A 15 -21.21 -39.21 -13.49
N ASP A 16 -22.52 -38.95 -13.59
CA ASP A 16 -23.16 -38.33 -14.76
C ASP A 16 -23.24 -36.80 -14.65
N TYR A 17 -22.78 -36.20 -13.54
CA TYR A 17 -22.61 -34.75 -13.44
C TYR A 17 -21.44 -34.29 -14.30
N VAL A 18 -21.74 -33.97 -15.56
CA VAL A 18 -20.85 -33.16 -16.40
C VAL A 18 -21.13 -31.70 -16.01
N PRO A 19 -20.19 -30.99 -15.34
CA PRO A 19 -20.36 -29.57 -15.12
C PRO A 19 -20.61 -28.91 -16.48
N ALA A 20 -21.67 -28.11 -16.60
CA ALA A 20 -21.84 -27.28 -17.78
C ALA A 20 -20.50 -26.56 -18.02
N PRO A 21 -19.97 -26.52 -19.26
CA PRO A 21 -18.75 -25.77 -19.53
C PRO A 21 -18.94 -24.40 -18.91
N HIS A 22 -17.99 -23.96 -18.08
CA HIS A 22 -18.04 -22.65 -17.44
C HIS A 22 -18.01 -21.59 -18.55
N ALA A 23 -19.18 -21.31 -19.13
CA ALA A 23 -19.38 -20.23 -20.07
C ALA A 23 -18.95 -18.96 -19.34
N GLY A 24 -18.04 -18.21 -19.95
CA GLY A 24 -17.65 -16.95 -19.36
C GLY A 24 -18.87 -16.06 -19.29
N PHE A 25 -19.09 -15.35 -18.18
CA PHE A 25 -20.26 -14.48 -18.08
C PHE A 25 -20.29 -13.36 -19.14
N HIS A 26 -19.16 -13.12 -19.82
CA HIS A 26 -19.07 -12.26 -21.01
C HIS A 26 -19.90 -12.77 -22.21
N GLU A 27 -20.34 -14.03 -22.21
CA GLU A 27 -21.22 -14.60 -23.24
C GLU A 27 -22.69 -14.16 -23.06
N ASP A 28 -23.09 -13.74 -21.85
CA ASP A 28 -24.41 -13.17 -21.58
C ASP A 28 -24.36 -11.65 -21.71
N GLU A 29 -24.68 -11.15 -22.91
CA GLU A 29 -24.69 -9.72 -23.23
C GLU A 29 -25.64 -8.92 -22.33
N ARG A 30 -26.78 -9.51 -21.93
CA ARG A 30 -27.75 -8.84 -21.05
C ARG A 30 -27.16 -8.65 -19.65
N LEU A 31 -26.59 -9.72 -19.09
CA LEU A 31 -25.93 -9.66 -17.78
C LEU A 31 -24.78 -8.64 -17.77
N CYS A 32 -23.95 -8.63 -18.82
CA CYS A 32 -22.86 -7.68 -18.95
C CYS A 32 -23.35 -6.21 -18.91
N LYS A 33 -24.41 -5.91 -19.68
CA LYS A 33 -25.03 -4.57 -19.68
C LYS A 33 -25.59 -4.20 -18.32
N GLU A 34 -26.26 -5.14 -17.63
CA GLU A 34 -26.79 -4.91 -16.29
C GLU A 34 -25.69 -4.66 -15.26
N MET A 35 -24.58 -5.41 -15.30
CA MET A 35 -23.45 -5.23 -14.39
C MET A 35 -22.79 -3.86 -14.56
N VAL A 36 -22.54 -3.45 -15.80
CA VAL A 36 -21.96 -2.12 -16.10
C VAL A 36 -22.94 -1.00 -15.72
N ALA A 37 -24.25 -1.19 -15.94
CA ALA A 37 -25.26 -0.19 -15.58
C ALA A 37 -25.44 0.02 -14.06
N ARG A 38 -24.98 -0.92 -13.22
CA ARG A 38 -25.04 -0.79 -11.75
C ARG A 38 -23.94 0.10 -11.17
N VAL A 39 -22.89 0.39 -11.92
CA VAL A 39 -21.82 1.28 -11.46
C VAL A 39 -21.97 2.65 -12.09
N ALA A 40 -21.66 3.70 -11.32
CA ALA A 40 -21.60 5.05 -11.84
C ALA A 40 -20.20 5.27 -12.44
N SER A 41 -20.13 5.45 -13.76
CA SER A 41 -18.87 5.68 -14.46
C SER A 41 -18.98 6.89 -15.39
N PRO A 42 -18.00 7.82 -15.38
CA PRO A 42 -17.89 8.86 -16.39
C PRO A 42 -17.29 8.35 -17.71
N PHE A 43 -16.87 7.09 -17.78
CA PHE A 43 -16.25 6.47 -18.95
C PHE A 43 -17.12 5.31 -19.46
N PRO A 44 -17.15 5.06 -20.77
CA PRO A 44 -17.78 3.86 -21.29
C PRO A 44 -16.94 2.63 -20.93
N LEU A 45 -17.57 1.65 -20.28
CA LEU A 45 -16.96 0.40 -19.84
C LEU A 45 -17.63 -0.79 -20.51
N GLU A 46 -16.86 -1.85 -20.76
CA GLU A 46 -17.36 -3.05 -21.42
C GLU A 46 -16.80 -4.31 -20.78
N ILE A 47 -17.62 -5.36 -20.74
CA ILE A 47 -17.19 -6.70 -20.32
C ILE A 47 -17.00 -7.55 -21.58
N ARG A 48 -15.84 -8.20 -21.69
CA ARG A 48 -15.45 -9.01 -22.85
C ARG A 48 -14.59 -10.21 -22.37
N PRO A 49 -14.26 -11.20 -23.23
CA PRO A 49 -13.28 -12.22 -22.85
C PRO A 49 -11.97 -11.59 -22.38
N SER A 50 -11.44 -12.05 -21.25
CA SER A 50 -10.17 -11.54 -20.71
C SER A 50 -9.02 -11.88 -21.64
N SER A 51 -8.07 -10.96 -21.76
CA SER A 51 -6.81 -11.20 -22.48
C SER A 51 -5.74 -11.85 -21.59
N LEU A 52 -5.99 -11.92 -20.28
CA LEU A 52 -5.01 -12.34 -19.27
C LEU A 52 -5.26 -13.75 -18.74
N CYS A 53 -6.51 -14.21 -18.74
CA CYS A 53 -6.89 -15.53 -18.25
C CYS A 53 -8.11 -16.08 -19.00
N VAL A 54 -8.45 -17.33 -18.71
CA VAL A 54 -9.71 -17.92 -19.14
C VAL A 54 -10.82 -17.30 -18.28
N GLY A 55 -11.62 -16.42 -18.86
CA GLY A 55 -12.71 -15.74 -18.16
C GLY A 55 -13.14 -14.43 -18.82
N SER A 56 -13.74 -13.56 -18.02
CA SER A 56 -14.20 -12.23 -18.47
C SER A 56 -13.33 -11.14 -17.85
N GLY A 57 -13.07 -10.08 -18.61
CA GLY A 57 -12.37 -8.87 -18.16
C GLY A 57 -13.27 -7.63 -18.28
N LEU A 58 -12.92 -6.58 -17.55
CA LEU A 58 -13.49 -5.25 -17.69
C LEU A 58 -12.56 -4.39 -18.54
N PHE A 59 -13.09 -3.69 -19.53
CA PHE A 59 -12.32 -2.92 -20.51
C PHE A 59 -12.79 -1.48 -20.56
N ALA A 60 -11.85 -0.56 -20.79
CA ALA A 60 -12.17 0.84 -21.08
C ALA A 60 -12.50 1.00 -22.57
N ALA A 61 -13.71 1.44 -22.92
CA ALA A 61 -14.05 1.68 -24.34
C ALA A 61 -13.53 3.04 -24.87
N ALA A 62 -13.07 3.91 -23.97
CA ALA A 62 -12.41 5.18 -24.28
C ALA A 62 -11.13 5.34 -23.45
N GLY A 63 -10.27 6.27 -23.85
CA GLY A 63 -9.04 6.56 -23.13
C GLY A 63 -9.31 7.21 -21.76
N ILE A 64 -8.59 6.77 -20.74
CA ILE A 64 -8.68 7.29 -19.37
C ILE A 64 -7.30 7.77 -18.93
N ASP A 65 -7.19 9.04 -18.56
CA ASP A 65 -5.93 9.59 -18.03
C ASP A 65 -5.61 9.06 -16.63
N ALA A 66 -4.35 9.16 -16.19
CA ALA A 66 -3.96 8.77 -14.84
C ALA A 66 -4.67 9.62 -13.76
N GLY A 67 -4.96 9.01 -12.61
CA GLY A 67 -5.60 9.66 -11.47
C GLY A 67 -7.11 9.92 -11.62
N ARG A 68 -7.76 9.40 -12.66
CA ARG A 68 -9.20 9.57 -12.87
C ARG A 68 -9.98 8.49 -12.13
N GLU A 69 -11.16 8.85 -11.65
CA GLU A 69 -12.13 7.88 -11.15
C GLU A 69 -12.75 7.14 -12.34
N ILE A 70 -12.52 5.84 -12.42
CA ILE A 70 -13.02 4.98 -13.48
C ILE A 70 -14.50 4.71 -13.23
N TYR A 71 -14.85 4.25 -12.04
CA TYR A 71 -16.24 4.10 -11.60
C TYR A 71 -16.32 4.10 -10.08
N HIS A 72 -17.53 4.32 -9.57
CA HIS A 72 -17.85 4.03 -8.19
C HIS A 72 -19.14 3.21 -8.07
N ALA A 73 -19.22 2.45 -6.98
CA ALA A 73 -20.34 1.58 -6.66
C ALA A 73 -20.72 1.75 -5.19
N VAL A 74 -22.02 1.84 -4.93
CA VAL A 74 -22.56 1.75 -3.57
C VAL A 74 -22.97 0.29 -3.38
N PRO A 75 -22.35 -0.46 -2.44
CA PRO A 75 -22.71 -1.83 -2.21
C PRO A 75 -24.11 -1.92 -1.60
N ASP A 76 -24.91 -2.87 -2.10
CA ASP A 76 -26.25 -3.16 -1.55
C ASP A 76 -26.19 -3.73 -0.13
N LEU A 77 -25.06 -4.37 0.22
CA LEU A 77 -24.79 -4.99 1.52
C LEU A 77 -23.42 -4.56 2.04
N ALA A 78 -23.36 -4.12 3.29
CA ALA A 78 -22.13 -3.84 4.00
C ALA A 78 -21.92 -4.88 5.12
N ALA A 79 -20.83 -5.65 5.02
CA ALA A 79 -20.39 -6.52 6.11
C ALA A 79 -19.54 -5.71 7.10
N VAL A 80 -19.89 -5.75 8.39
CA VAL A 80 -19.18 -5.03 9.45
C VAL A 80 -18.49 -6.02 10.37
N ASP A 81 -17.27 -5.69 10.78
CA ASP A 81 -16.55 -6.45 11.80
C ASP A 81 -17.33 -6.41 13.12
N PRO A 82 -17.82 -7.55 13.63
CA PRO A 82 -18.57 -7.59 14.88
C PRO A 82 -17.73 -7.15 16.09
N GLY A 83 -16.39 -7.15 16.00
CA GLY A 83 -15.48 -6.69 17.04
C GLY A 83 -15.25 -5.17 17.06
N ASN A 84 -15.77 -4.40 16.10
CA ASN A 84 -15.61 -2.95 16.11
C ASN A 84 -16.53 -2.28 17.14
N GLU A 85 -15.96 -1.91 18.29
CA GLU A 85 -16.67 -1.25 19.36
C GLU A 85 -16.36 0.25 19.55
N SER A 86 -15.48 0.86 18.77
CA SER A 86 -15.00 2.22 19.06
C SER A 86 -15.33 3.24 17.98
N PHE A 87 -15.33 2.85 16.70
CA PHE A 87 -15.48 3.82 15.61
C PHE A 87 -16.67 3.55 14.70
N CYS A 88 -17.19 4.61 14.09
CA CYS A 88 -18.20 4.50 13.04
C CYS A 88 -17.62 3.80 11.80
N ASP A 89 -18.31 2.79 11.28
CA ASP A 89 -17.88 1.98 10.14
C ASP A 89 -17.82 2.75 8.80
N TRP A 90 -18.39 3.95 8.75
CA TRP A 90 -18.34 4.84 7.59
C TRP A 90 -17.31 5.97 7.73
N CYS A 91 -17.41 6.82 8.78
CA CYS A 91 -16.53 7.98 8.92
C CYS A 91 -15.25 7.71 9.71
N PHE A 92 -15.10 6.53 10.31
CA PHE A 92 -14.02 6.20 11.25
C PHE A 92 -13.90 7.13 12.46
N GLU A 93 -14.94 7.94 12.75
CA GLU A 93 -14.96 8.79 13.93
C GLU A 93 -15.00 7.90 15.18
N ASP A 94 -14.05 8.13 16.10
CA ASP A 94 -13.97 7.42 17.37
C ASP A 94 -15.04 7.96 18.34
N THR A 95 -16.01 7.10 18.65
CA THR A 95 -17.13 7.41 19.54
C THR A 95 -16.83 7.18 21.02
N LYS A 96 -15.67 6.58 21.37
CA LYS A 96 -15.25 6.29 22.75
C LYS A 96 -14.19 7.28 23.25
N LEU A 97 -13.21 7.65 22.41
CA LEU A 97 -12.06 8.48 22.83
C LEU A 97 -12.25 9.97 22.60
N GLY A 98 -13.25 10.41 21.82
CA GLY A 98 -13.50 11.84 21.56
C GLY A 98 -12.34 12.57 20.86
N VAL A 99 -11.40 11.82 20.27
CA VAL A 99 -10.27 12.38 19.50
C VAL A 99 -10.80 12.83 18.15
N SER A 100 -11.26 14.07 18.10
CA SER A 100 -11.62 14.73 16.85
C SER A 100 -10.37 15.04 16.04
N ASN A 101 -10.28 14.52 14.81
CA ASN A 101 -9.30 15.02 13.85
C ASN A 101 -9.76 16.41 13.38
N ALA A 102 -8.85 17.36 13.13
CA ALA A 102 -9.21 18.73 12.71
C ALA A 102 -10.01 18.81 11.39
N SER A 103 -10.05 17.71 10.64
CA SER A 103 -10.81 17.51 9.40
C SER A 103 -12.07 16.64 9.58
N SER A 104 -12.34 16.14 10.79
CA SER A 104 -13.61 15.49 11.12
C SER A 104 -14.73 16.52 11.17
N PRO A 105 -15.93 16.22 10.65
CA PRO A 105 -17.12 16.99 11.00
C PRO A 105 -17.19 17.08 12.53
N LYS A 106 -17.33 18.30 13.07
CA LYS A 106 -17.49 18.53 14.51
C LYS A 106 -18.46 17.48 15.08
N ALA A 107 -18.07 16.85 16.19
CA ALA A 107 -18.83 15.83 16.90
C ALA A 107 -20.35 16.09 16.77
N GLY A 108 -20.99 15.27 15.95
CA GLY A 108 -22.43 15.25 15.79
C GLY A 108 -22.97 14.00 16.47
N GLU A 109 -23.90 14.18 17.39
CA GLU A 109 -24.70 13.21 18.15
C GLU A 109 -25.45 12.12 17.32
N ASN A 110 -25.03 11.82 16.09
CA ASN A 110 -25.81 11.06 15.11
C ASN A 110 -25.23 9.69 14.74
N VAL A 111 -24.21 9.19 15.47
CA VAL A 111 -23.75 7.79 15.27
C VAL A 111 -24.71 6.85 15.98
N LYS A 112 -25.47 6.07 15.19
CA LYS A 112 -26.45 5.10 15.67
C LYS A 112 -25.83 3.73 15.84
N LEU A 113 -26.23 3.01 16.88
CA LEU A 113 -25.95 1.59 17.01
C LEU A 113 -26.86 0.79 16.07
N CYS A 114 -26.33 -0.32 15.53
CA CYS A 114 -27.13 -1.31 14.82
C CYS A 114 -28.32 -1.73 15.69
N SER A 115 -29.54 -1.70 15.13
CA SER A 115 -30.76 -2.04 15.85
C SER A 115 -30.77 -3.50 16.34
N ALA A 116 -30.05 -4.40 15.66
CA ALA A 116 -29.94 -5.81 15.99
C ALA A 116 -28.73 -6.10 16.91
N CYS A 117 -27.50 -6.02 16.40
CA CYS A 117 -26.33 -6.49 17.15
C CYS A 117 -25.86 -5.56 18.28
N LYS A 118 -26.31 -4.29 18.30
CA LYS A 118 -25.93 -3.25 19.28
C LYS A 118 -24.43 -2.96 19.42
N ALA A 119 -23.57 -3.59 18.62
CA ALA A 119 -22.12 -3.39 18.62
C ALA A 119 -21.68 -2.43 17.49
N ALA A 120 -22.12 -2.69 16.25
CA ALA A 120 -21.75 -1.90 15.09
C ALA A 120 -22.33 -0.47 15.14
N ARG A 121 -21.54 0.51 14.69
CA ARG A 121 -21.83 1.95 14.75
C ARG A 121 -21.87 2.57 13.36
N PHE A 122 -22.91 3.36 13.06
CA PHE A 122 -23.10 4.00 11.76
C PHE A 122 -23.64 5.43 11.89
N CYS A 123 -23.05 6.37 11.17
CA CYS A 123 -23.61 7.72 11.01
C CYS A 123 -24.68 7.80 9.90
N SER A 124 -25.31 6.67 9.56
CA SER A 124 -26.35 6.52 8.51
C SER A 124 -25.89 6.79 7.07
N LYS A 125 -24.59 6.93 6.80
CA LYS A 125 -24.04 7.05 5.44
C LYS A 125 -23.49 5.69 4.97
N GLY A 126 -23.74 5.36 3.70
CA GLY A 126 -23.27 4.11 3.08
C GLY A 126 -21.81 4.22 2.62
N ARG A 127 -21.06 3.11 2.74
CA ARG A 127 -19.72 3.01 2.17
C ARG A 127 -19.81 3.08 0.64
N GLU A 128 -18.74 3.52 0.01
CA GLU A 128 -18.65 3.61 -1.43
C GLU A 128 -17.33 2.98 -1.86
N LEU A 129 -17.39 2.12 -2.88
CA LEU A 129 -16.20 1.59 -3.54
C LEU A 129 -15.90 2.49 -4.72
N ARG A 130 -14.69 3.05 -4.77
CA ARG A 130 -14.21 3.88 -5.88
C ARG A 130 -13.00 3.24 -6.51
N VAL A 131 -13.02 3.11 -7.83
CA VAL A 131 -11.88 2.60 -8.60
C VAL A 131 -11.25 3.76 -9.35
N ARG A 132 -9.95 3.95 -9.17
CA ARG A 132 -9.18 5.02 -9.83
C ARG A 132 -8.05 4.45 -10.65
N SER A 133 -7.78 5.06 -11.79
CA SER A 133 -6.69 4.68 -12.68
C SER A 133 -5.34 5.16 -12.12
N LEU A 134 -4.39 4.25 -11.88
CA LEU A 134 -3.04 4.63 -11.42
C LEU A 134 -2.13 5.13 -12.56
N LYS A 135 -2.43 4.71 -13.79
CA LYS A 135 -1.74 5.09 -15.02
C LYS A 135 -2.78 5.47 -16.08
N LYS A 136 -2.33 6.02 -17.21
CA LYS A 136 -3.17 6.17 -18.40
C LYS A 136 -3.61 4.79 -18.90
N ILE A 137 -4.86 4.67 -19.30
CA ILE A 137 -5.48 3.46 -19.85
C ILE A 137 -5.93 3.78 -21.28
N ALA A 138 -5.49 2.97 -22.24
CA ALA A 138 -5.85 3.15 -23.64
C ALA A 138 -7.28 2.62 -23.92
N PRO A 139 -7.96 3.14 -24.97
CA PRO A 139 -9.18 2.50 -25.47
C PRO A 139 -8.92 1.03 -25.81
N GLY A 140 -9.79 0.15 -25.33
CA GLY A 140 -9.68 -1.31 -25.47
C GLY A 140 -8.72 -1.98 -24.50
N GLU A 141 -8.08 -1.26 -23.57
CA GLU A 141 -7.22 -1.86 -22.55
C GLU A 141 -8.05 -2.47 -21.41
N GLU A 142 -7.64 -3.67 -20.97
CA GLU A 142 -8.24 -4.37 -19.84
C GLU A 142 -7.85 -3.68 -18.52
N ILE A 143 -8.85 -3.40 -17.69
CA ILE A 143 -8.69 -2.76 -16.38
C ILE A 143 -8.40 -3.85 -15.36
N THR A 144 -7.21 -3.80 -14.76
CA THR A 144 -6.75 -4.78 -13.77
C THR A 144 -6.61 -4.15 -12.39
N ILE A 145 -6.92 -4.93 -11.36
CA ILE A 145 -6.56 -4.64 -9.96
C ILE A 145 -5.62 -5.72 -9.42
N CYS A 146 -4.91 -5.40 -8.34
CA CYS A 146 -4.14 -6.41 -7.61
C CYS A 146 -5.06 -7.05 -6.55
N TYR A 147 -5.18 -8.38 -6.57
CA TYR A 147 -6.04 -9.12 -5.61
C TYR A 147 -5.44 -9.23 -4.22
N ILE A 148 -4.15 -8.97 -4.11
CA ILE A 148 -3.36 -9.14 -2.89
C ILE A 148 -2.50 -7.89 -2.69
N ASP A 149 -1.84 -7.81 -1.54
CA ASP A 149 -0.91 -6.73 -1.26
C ASP A 149 0.27 -6.74 -2.28
N PRO A 150 0.44 -5.69 -3.10
CA PRO A 150 1.50 -5.64 -4.09
C PRO A 150 2.88 -5.37 -3.47
N THR A 151 2.97 -5.10 -2.17
CA THR A 151 4.23 -4.92 -1.44
C THR A 151 4.95 -6.24 -1.13
N PHE A 152 4.26 -7.38 -1.27
CA PHE A 152 4.86 -8.70 -1.06
C PHE A 152 5.86 -9.06 -2.16
N ASP A 153 6.89 -9.82 -1.78
CA ASP A 153 7.79 -10.49 -2.72
C ASP A 153 7.04 -11.50 -3.60
N VAL A 154 7.58 -11.77 -4.79
CA VAL A 154 6.94 -12.68 -5.75
C VAL A 154 6.63 -14.06 -5.18
N ALA A 155 7.45 -14.60 -4.27
CA ALA A 155 7.20 -15.92 -3.68
C ALA A 155 5.93 -15.89 -2.81
N ALA A 156 5.82 -14.92 -1.91
CA ALA A 156 4.62 -14.71 -1.10
C ALA A 156 3.39 -14.40 -1.98
N ARG A 157 3.55 -13.60 -3.05
CA ARG A 157 2.45 -13.30 -3.98
C ARG A 157 1.93 -14.55 -4.67
N GLN A 158 2.82 -15.39 -5.21
CA GLN A 158 2.45 -16.66 -5.85
C GLN A 158 1.78 -17.62 -4.86
N GLU A 159 2.30 -17.72 -3.64
CA GLU A 159 1.75 -18.60 -2.61
C GLU A 159 0.30 -18.22 -2.26
N VAL A 160 0.02 -16.93 -2.02
CA VAL A 160 -1.32 -16.45 -1.68
C VAL A 160 -2.27 -16.62 -2.88
N LEU A 161 -1.86 -16.21 -4.08
CA LEU A 161 -2.69 -16.33 -5.28
C LEU A 161 -3.04 -17.79 -5.60
N LYS A 162 -2.07 -18.71 -5.45
CA LYS A 162 -2.32 -20.13 -5.65
C LYS A 162 -3.23 -20.72 -4.58
N ARG A 163 -3.05 -20.34 -3.32
CA ARG A 163 -3.81 -20.88 -2.19
C ARG A 163 -5.26 -20.37 -2.16
N GLU A 164 -5.47 -19.09 -2.44
CA GLU A 164 -6.77 -18.42 -2.25
C GLU A 164 -7.55 -18.23 -3.54
N TYR A 165 -6.85 -18.13 -4.68
CA TYR A 165 -7.44 -17.90 -5.99
C TYR A 165 -7.14 -19.02 -7.00
N PHE A 166 -6.40 -20.06 -6.60
CA PHE A 166 -6.18 -21.29 -7.37
C PHE A 166 -5.50 -21.11 -8.74
N PHE A 167 -4.64 -20.09 -8.89
CA PHE A 167 -3.86 -19.90 -10.11
C PHE A 167 -2.40 -19.50 -9.84
N ASP A 168 -1.52 -19.83 -10.78
CA ASP A 168 -0.13 -19.35 -10.83
C ASP A 168 -0.07 -18.08 -11.69
N CYS A 169 0.41 -16.97 -11.12
CA CYS A 169 0.37 -15.67 -11.77
C CYS A 169 1.53 -15.48 -12.77
N SER A 170 1.22 -15.16 -14.03
CA SER A 170 2.19 -14.94 -15.10
C SER A 170 2.32 -13.47 -15.52
N CYS A 171 1.81 -12.53 -14.71
CA CYS A 171 1.88 -11.10 -15.05
C CYS A 171 3.33 -10.62 -15.24
N ALA A 172 3.53 -9.54 -16.00
CA ALA A 172 4.85 -9.03 -16.35
C ALA A 172 5.77 -8.85 -15.12
N ARG A 173 5.22 -8.36 -14.01
CA ARG A 173 5.96 -8.18 -12.76
C ARG A 173 6.40 -9.51 -12.13
N CYS A 174 5.48 -10.48 -12.00
CA CYS A 174 5.83 -11.80 -11.46
C CYS A 174 6.88 -12.50 -12.32
N THR A 175 6.73 -12.42 -13.64
CA THR A 175 7.68 -13.01 -14.60
C THR A 175 9.07 -12.38 -14.47
N SER A 176 9.15 -11.05 -14.40
CA SER A 176 10.41 -10.32 -14.24
C SER A 176 11.10 -10.62 -12.91
N GLU A 177 10.37 -10.55 -11.79
CA GLU A 177 10.95 -10.81 -10.47
C GLU A 177 11.42 -12.25 -10.31
N LEU A 178 10.68 -13.24 -10.84
CA LEU A 178 11.13 -14.64 -10.84
C LEU A 178 12.38 -14.85 -11.70
N ALA A 179 12.48 -14.17 -12.84
CA ALA A 179 13.67 -14.24 -13.69
C ALA A 179 14.90 -13.65 -12.97
N GLU A 180 14.73 -12.52 -12.30
CA GLU A 180 15.76 -11.90 -11.47
C GLU A 180 16.19 -12.83 -10.32
N GLN A 181 15.25 -13.40 -9.57
CA GLN A 181 15.57 -14.33 -8.47
C GLN A 181 16.38 -15.54 -8.96
N ARG A 182 16.06 -16.08 -10.15
CA ARG A 182 16.84 -17.15 -10.77
C ARG A 182 18.26 -16.69 -11.13
N ALA A 183 18.40 -15.47 -11.66
CA ALA A 183 19.70 -14.91 -12.01
C ALA A 183 20.60 -14.73 -10.77
N LEU A 184 20.03 -14.30 -9.63
CA LEU A 184 20.75 -14.16 -8.35
C LEU A 184 21.30 -15.48 -7.81
N LEU A 185 20.71 -16.61 -8.19
CA LEU A 185 21.18 -17.95 -7.81
C LEU A 185 21.94 -18.65 -8.95
N GLY A 186 22.58 -17.88 -9.84
CA GLY A 186 23.39 -18.42 -10.93
C GLY A 186 22.60 -19.25 -11.94
N GLY A 187 21.30 -18.98 -12.09
CA GLY A 187 20.39 -19.73 -12.96
C GLY A 187 19.82 -21.00 -12.33
N SER A 188 20.01 -21.24 -11.02
CA SER A 188 19.39 -22.36 -10.30
C SER A 188 17.87 -22.36 -10.48
N ARG A 189 17.30 -23.57 -10.65
CA ARG A 189 15.85 -23.79 -10.63
C ARG A 189 15.30 -23.87 -9.21
N ASP A 190 16.15 -24.18 -8.24
CA ASP A 190 15.76 -24.23 -6.83
C ASP A 190 15.87 -22.84 -6.21
N LEU A 191 14.72 -22.20 -6.02
CA LEU A 191 14.58 -20.92 -5.32
C LEU A 191 14.34 -21.09 -3.81
N GLY A 192 14.26 -22.33 -3.31
CA GLY A 192 13.94 -22.66 -1.93
C GLY A 192 14.78 -21.91 -0.89
N PRO A 193 16.12 -21.89 -1.00
CA PRO A 193 16.98 -21.15 -0.07
C PRO A 193 16.68 -19.65 -0.01
N LEU A 194 16.47 -19.01 -1.17
CA LEU A 194 16.12 -17.59 -1.23
C LEU A 194 14.75 -17.34 -0.60
N HIS A 195 13.74 -18.15 -0.94
CA HIS A 195 12.40 -18.04 -0.38
C HIS A 195 12.37 -18.28 1.13
N GLN A 196 13.23 -19.17 1.64
CA GLN A 196 13.42 -19.38 3.08
C GLN A 196 13.98 -18.12 3.75
N ALA A 197 15.02 -17.51 3.18
CA ALA A 197 15.57 -16.26 3.69
C ALA A 197 14.53 -15.13 3.67
N GLN A 198 13.72 -15.02 2.60
CA GLN A 198 12.61 -14.06 2.54
C GLN A 198 11.61 -14.28 3.70
N ARG A 199 11.23 -15.52 4.00
CA ARG A 199 10.37 -15.83 5.16
C ARG A 199 11.02 -15.43 6.48
N GLN A 200 12.30 -15.77 6.67
CA GLN A 200 13.03 -15.43 7.89
C GLN A 200 13.07 -13.91 8.14
N ILE A 201 13.27 -13.10 7.09
CA ILE A 201 13.22 -11.63 7.21
C ILE A 201 11.82 -11.16 7.65
N ARG A 202 10.76 -11.68 7.01
CA ARG A 202 9.37 -11.31 7.38
C ARG A 202 9.03 -11.69 8.82
N ASP A 203 9.44 -12.88 9.26
CA ASP A 203 9.16 -13.38 10.60
C ASP A 203 9.94 -12.62 11.68
N LEU A 204 11.22 -12.29 11.42
CA LEU A 204 12.03 -11.44 12.30
C LEU A 204 11.35 -10.07 12.52
N LEU A 205 10.91 -9.45 11.43
CA LEU A 205 10.28 -8.13 11.45
C LEU A 205 8.92 -8.15 12.12
N ARG A 206 8.08 -9.15 11.83
CA ARG A 206 6.82 -9.38 12.54
C ARG A 206 7.04 -9.52 14.04
N SER A 207 8.09 -10.23 14.44
CA SER A 207 8.42 -10.45 15.85
C SER A 207 8.91 -9.17 16.53
N ALA A 208 9.74 -8.37 15.85
CA ALA A 208 10.19 -7.06 16.35
C ALA A 208 9.03 -6.07 16.53
N VAL A 209 8.11 -6.00 15.55
CA VAL A 209 6.90 -5.16 15.67
C VAL A 209 6.01 -5.61 16.84
N ARG A 210 5.89 -6.92 17.07
CA ARG A 210 5.16 -7.45 18.24
C ARG A 210 5.85 -7.12 19.55
N ALA A 211 7.18 -7.20 19.61
CA ALA A 211 7.98 -6.85 20.79
C ALA A 211 7.74 -5.40 21.22
N SER A 212 7.78 -4.46 20.25
CA SER A 212 7.50 -3.05 20.49
C SER A 212 6.10 -2.78 21.06
N LYS A 213 5.07 -3.53 20.62
CA LYS A 213 3.70 -3.40 21.15
C LYS A 213 3.47 -4.10 22.48
N HIS A 214 4.29 -5.09 22.81
CA HIS A 214 4.17 -5.93 23.99
C HIS A 214 5.55 -6.16 24.63
N PRO A 215 6.08 -5.14 25.35
CA PRO A 215 7.41 -5.21 25.96
C PRO A 215 7.58 -6.45 26.83
N GLY A 216 8.72 -7.14 26.71
CA GLY A 216 9.07 -8.31 27.51
C GLY A 216 8.63 -9.67 26.95
N ILE A 217 7.83 -9.74 25.87
CA ILE A 217 7.53 -11.02 25.19
C ILE A 217 8.74 -11.51 24.36
N TYR A 218 9.49 -10.59 23.75
CA TYR A 218 10.68 -10.88 22.96
C TYR A 218 11.81 -9.90 23.34
N PRO A 219 12.42 -10.02 24.53
CA PRO A 219 13.36 -9.03 25.06
C PRO A 219 14.57 -8.79 24.14
N ASP A 220 15.04 -9.81 23.44
CA ASP A 220 16.15 -9.68 22.46
C ASP A 220 15.81 -8.79 21.25
N LEU A 221 14.51 -8.58 20.98
CA LEU A 221 14.05 -7.82 19.81
C LEU A 221 13.65 -6.38 20.15
N ASP A 222 13.69 -6.01 21.44
CA ASP A 222 13.55 -4.63 21.89
C ASP A 222 14.79 -3.79 21.51
N ASP A 223 15.96 -4.45 21.38
CA ASP A 223 17.19 -3.85 20.87
C ASP A 223 17.25 -3.90 19.33
N LEU A 224 16.90 -2.80 18.66
CA LEU A 224 16.87 -2.73 17.19
C LEU A 224 18.23 -2.97 16.51
N PRO A 225 19.39 -2.55 17.06
CA PRO A 225 20.71 -3.00 16.58
C PRO A 225 20.87 -4.53 16.52
N THR A 226 20.30 -5.27 17.47
CA THR A 226 20.25 -6.74 17.43
C THR A 226 19.38 -7.22 16.26
N VAL A 227 18.22 -6.60 16.02
CA VAL A 227 17.36 -6.91 14.87
C VAL A 227 18.09 -6.66 13.54
N GLU A 228 18.78 -5.52 13.38
CA GLU A 228 19.58 -5.22 12.19
C GLU A 228 20.72 -6.22 11.99
N THR A 229 21.36 -6.66 13.07
CA THR A 229 22.44 -7.64 13.00
C THR A 229 21.91 -8.99 12.53
N ARG A 230 20.77 -9.45 13.06
CA ARG A 230 20.09 -10.66 12.58
C ARG A 230 19.68 -10.54 11.12
N LEU A 231 19.14 -9.39 10.71
CA LEU A 231 18.78 -9.10 9.32
C LEU A 231 20.00 -9.20 8.39
N ARG A 232 21.12 -8.58 8.76
CA ARG A 232 22.39 -8.67 8.02
C ARG A 232 22.87 -10.11 7.88
N THR A 233 22.83 -10.89 8.96
CA THR A 233 23.21 -12.31 8.95
C THR A 233 22.35 -13.12 7.97
N ILE A 234 21.02 -12.94 7.98
CA ILE A 234 20.11 -13.62 7.05
C ILE A 234 20.48 -13.27 5.61
N THR A 235 20.62 -11.97 5.32
CA THR A 235 20.94 -11.51 3.96
C THR A 235 22.30 -12.00 3.48
N ALA A 236 23.34 -11.99 4.32
CA ALA A 236 24.68 -12.44 3.98
C ALA A 236 24.76 -13.95 3.74
N THR A 237 23.92 -14.75 4.43
CA THR A 237 23.92 -16.21 4.31
C THR A 237 23.20 -16.67 3.04
N ALA A 238 22.20 -15.92 2.57
CA ALA A 238 21.36 -16.33 1.45
C ALA A 238 22.04 -16.16 0.07
N SER A 239 22.72 -15.03 -0.16
CA SER A 239 23.45 -14.63 -1.37
C SER A 239 23.96 -13.17 -1.17
N PRO A 240 24.76 -12.54 -2.05
CA PRO A 240 24.85 -11.08 -2.07
C PRO A 240 23.45 -10.48 -2.30
N TRP A 241 22.75 -10.15 -1.22
CA TRP A 241 21.34 -9.74 -1.26
C TRP A 241 21.23 -8.34 -1.88
N PRO A 242 20.55 -8.18 -3.02
CA PRO A 242 20.39 -6.86 -3.62
C PRO A 242 19.52 -5.96 -2.75
N ASP A 243 19.90 -4.69 -2.60
CA ASP A 243 19.21 -3.76 -1.73
C ASP A 243 17.74 -3.53 -2.08
N HIS A 244 17.37 -3.76 -3.34
CA HIS A 244 16.01 -3.60 -3.86
C HIS A 244 15.14 -4.84 -3.72
N LEU A 245 15.72 -6.00 -3.39
CA LEU A 245 15.01 -7.27 -3.35
C LEU A 245 14.15 -7.38 -2.08
N GLU A 246 12.84 -7.54 -2.27
CA GLU A 246 11.89 -7.78 -1.19
C GLU A 246 12.20 -9.09 -0.44
N PRO A 247 12.01 -9.13 0.89
CA PRO A 247 11.34 -8.13 1.74
C PRO A 247 12.29 -7.13 2.44
N LEU A 248 13.53 -6.96 1.99
CA LEU A 248 14.51 -6.10 2.66
C LEU A 248 14.09 -4.61 2.69
N PRO A 249 13.59 -4.00 1.59
CA PRO A 249 13.04 -2.64 1.64
C PRO A 249 11.89 -2.48 2.65
N ALA A 250 10.92 -3.41 2.66
CA ALA A 250 9.81 -3.42 3.63
C ALA A 250 10.30 -3.54 5.09
N ALA A 251 11.32 -4.37 5.31
CA ALA A 251 11.95 -4.52 6.62
C ALA A 251 12.56 -3.21 7.10
N ARG A 252 13.24 -2.48 6.21
CA ARG A 252 13.84 -1.17 6.53
C ARG A 252 12.78 -0.12 6.87
N LEU A 253 11.66 -0.06 6.15
CA LEU A 253 10.56 0.85 6.48
C LEU A 253 9.97 0.54 7.87
N SER A 254 9.77 -0.74 8.19
CA SER A 254 9.31 -1.15 9.52
C SER A 254 10.31 -0.77 10.62
N LEU A 255 11.61 -1.03 10.40
CA LEU A 255 12.67 -0.64 11.33
C LEU A 255 12.72 0.88 11.54
N ALA A 256 12.44 1.67 10.49
CA ALA A 256 12.40 3.12 10.61
C ALA A 256 11.35 3.59 11.62
N LEU A 257 10.15 3.03 11.56
CA LEU A 257 9.08 3.35 12.49
C LEU A 257 9.43 2.89 13.92
N LEU A 258 10.01 1.69 14.07
CA LEU A 258 10.45 1.20 15.37
C LEU A 258 11.53 2.08 16.00
N TYR A 259 12.51 2.56 15.22
CA TYR A 259 13.50 3.51 15.71
C TYR A 259 12.88 4.84 16.10
N LEU A 260 11.90 5.31 15.33
CA LEU A 260 11.18 6.54 15.63
C LEU A 260 10.42 6.44 16.95
N ASP A 261 9.76 5.30 17.21
CA ASP A 261 9.07 5.01 18.47
C ASP A 261 10.03 4.97 19.67
N GLN A 262 11.30 4.60 19.45
CA GLN A 262 12.37 4.67 20.46
C GLN A 262 13.02 6.07 20.60
N GLY A 263 12.50 7.09 19.89
CA GLY A 263 13.07 8.44 19.92
C GLY A 263 14.43 8.54 19.24
N LYS A 264 14.73 7.67 18.27
CA LYS A 264 16.00 7.62 17.53
C LYS A 264 15.81 8.03 16.06
N PRO A 265 15.62 9.32 15.75
CA PRO A 265 15.25 9.78 14.40
C PRO A 265 16.34 9.59 13.34
N ILE A 266 17.62 9.63 13.69
CA ILE A 266 18.72 9.51 12.72
C ILE A 266 18.82 8.10 12.11
N PRO A 267 18.90 7.00 12.90
CA PRO A 267 18.83 5.65 12.31
C PRO A 267 17.47 5.40 11.64
N ALA A 268 16.37 5.93 12.20
CA ALA A 268 15.06 5.88 11.55
C ALA A 268 15.11 6.48 10.14
N LEU A 269 15.73 7.65 9.97
CA LEU A 269 15.81 8.35 8.69
C LEU A 269 16.59 7.54 7.66
N ARG A 270 17.73 6.98 8.06
CA ARG A 270 18.52 6.13 7.16
C ARG A 270 17.73 4.88 6.74
N CYS A 271 17.04 4.23 7.66
CA CYS A 271 16.17 3.09 7.37
C CYS A 271 15.01 3.48 6.44
N ALA A 272 14.34 4.60 6.68
CA ALA A 272 13.20 5.07 5.88
C ALA A 272 13.63 5.37 4.44
N LEU A 273 14.73 6.13 4.27
CA LEU A 273 15.25 6.49 2.95
C LEU A 273 15.69 5.24 2.18
N LYS A 274 16.45 4.33 2.80
CA LYS A 274 16.88 3.09 2.14
C LYS A 274 15.70 2.19 1.81
N GLY A 275 14.75 2.03 2.73
CA GLY A 275 13.55 1.24 2.52
C GLY A 275 12.70 1.76 1.37
N LYS A 276 12.60 3.10 1.23
CA LYS A 276 11.82 3.71 0.15
C LYS A 276 12.55 3.72 -1.19
N PHE A 277 13.77 4.24 -1.23
CA PHE A 277 14.43 4.62 -2.49
C PHE A 277 15.33 3.53 -3.07
N LEU A 278 15.68 2.50 -2.29
CA LEU A 278 16.35 1.32 -2.85
C LEU A 278 15.35 0.28 -3.34
N SER A 279 14.05 0.38 -3.02
CA SER A 279 13.04 -0.56 -3.52
C SER A 279 12.87 -0.49 -5.04
N SER A 280 12.56 -1.62 -5.68
CA SER A 280 12.19 -1.71 -7.10
C SER A 280 10.72 -1.37 -7.39
N ARG A 281 9.95 -0.96 -6.37
CA ARG A 281 8.52 -0.64 -6.50
C ARG A 281 8.25 0.60 -7.35
N SER A 282 7.01 0.66 -7.87
CA SER A 282 6.52 1.80 -8.66
C SER A 282 6.65 3.13 -7.91
N ARG A 283 6.99 4.19 -8.64
CA ARG A 283 7.04 5.58 -8.14
C ARG A 283 5.67 6.26 -8.13
N GLY A 284 4.63 5.57 -7.66
CA GLY A 284 3.28 6.12 -7.60
C GLY A 284 2.25 5.10 -7.14
N GLY A 285 1.04 5.59 -6.88
CA GLY A 285 -0.07 4.79 -6.38
C GLY A 285 -0.13 4.70 -4.84
N PRO A 286 -1.10 3.94 -4.31
CA PRO A 286 -1.39 3.88 -2.88
C PRO A 286 -0.19 3.49 -2.01
N GLU A 287 0.57 2.50 -2.44
CA GLU A 287 1.73 2.00 -1.69
C GLU A 287 2.82 3.05 -1.62
N TRP A 288 3.08 3.74 -2.74
CA TRP A 288 4.06 4.83 -2.76
C TRP A 288 3.67 5.94 -1.77
N VAL A 289 2.39 6.32 -1.73
CA VAL A 289 1.88 7.34 -0.80
C VAL A 289 2.05 6.90 0.64
N ASN A 290 1.70 5.65 0.96
CA ASN A 290 1.82 5.11 2.31
C ASN A 290 3.28 5.04 2.79
N GLU A 291 4.19 4.53 1.95
CA GLU A 291 5.61 4.46 2.27
C GLU A 291 6.25 5.84 2.38
N MET A 292 5.91 6.77 1.48
CA MET A 292 6.40 8.14 1.54
C MET A 292 5.87 8.88 2.76
N MET A 293 4.66 8.56 3.22
CA MET A 293 4.15 9.09 4.48
C MET A 293 5.05 8.67 5.64
N ASP A 294 5.55 7.43 5.67
CA ASP A 294 6.49 6.99 6.70
C ASP A 294 7.84 7.72 6.62
N VAL A 295 8.36 7.94 5.40
CA VAL A 295 9.56 8.79 5.20
C VAL A 295 9.32 10.23 5.69
N VAL A 296 8.17 10.81 5.35
CA VAL A 296 7.78 12.17 5.77
C VAL A 296 7.64 12.28 7.28
N LYS A 297 7.03 11.31 7.96
CA LYS A 297 6.94 11.30 9.44
C LYS A 297 8.34 11.39 10.06
N VAL A 298 9.27 10.57 9.59
CA VAL A 298 10.64 10.54 10.11
C VAL A 298 11.37 11.86 9.80
N LEU A 299 11.19 12.41 8.59
CA LEU A 299 11.75 13.70 8.20
C LEU A 299 11.22 14.86 9.05
N VAL A 300 9.91 14.90 9.32
CA VAL A 300 9.28 15.93 10.17
C VAL A 300 9.85 15.89 11.58
N VAL A 301 10.01 14.70 12.16
CA VAL A 301 10.64 14.56 13.49
C VAL A 301 12.11 14.99 13.45
N THR A 302 12.85 14.57 12.42
CA THR A 302 14.26 14.95 12.26
C THR A 302 14.44 16.46 12.07
N GLY A 303 13.58 17.12 11.29
CA GLY A 303 13.58 18.57 11.06
C GLY A 303 13.17 19.42 12.27
N CYS A 304 12.67 18.76 13.33
CA CYS A 304 12.38 19.36 14.63
C CYS A 304 13.50 19.17 15.66
N LEU A 305 14.58 18.46 15.31
CA LEU A 305 15.76 18.35 16.17
C LEU A 305 16.40 19.72 16.42
N ARG A 306 17.11 19.82 17.53
CA ARG A 306 17.85 21.04 17.88
C ARG A 306 19.18 21.08 17.10
N PRO A 307 19.66 22.25 16.68
CA PRO A 307 20.92 22.37 15.96
C PRO A 307 22.15 21.88 16.74
N ASP A 308 22.08 21.83 18.09
CA ASP A 308 23.13 21.37 18.99
C ASP A 308 23.11 19.86 19.27
N GLU A 309 22.20 19.10 18.66
CA GLU A 309 22.19 17.64 18.77
C GLU A 309 23.43 17.04 18.07
N ALA A 310 24.03 16.00 18.68
CA ALA A 310 25.27 15.37 18.21
C ALA A 310 25.23 14.90 16.74
N ALA A 311 24.03 14.66 16.19
CA ALA A 311 23.85 14.31 14.78
C ALA A 311 24.39 15.37 13.82
N PHE A 312 24.30 16.66 14.19
CA PHE A 312 24.74 17.78 13.36
C PHE A 312 26.21 18.17 13.57
N GLU A 313 26.90 17.53 14.51
CA GLU A 313 28.37 17.63 14.63
C GLU A 313 29.08 16.81 13.53
N ASP A 314 28.43 15.76 13.03
CA ASP A 314 28.90 14.97 11.90
C ASP A 314 28.70 15.75 10.58
N LYS A 315 29.80 16.27 10.03
CA LYS A 315 29.81 17.01 8.76
C LYS A 315 29.35 16.20 7.56
N THR A 316 29.23 14.88 7.67
CA THR A 316 28.66 14.05 6.60
C THR A 316 27.13 14.04 6.63
N PHE A 317 26.51 14.39 7.76
CA PHE A 317 25.07 14.52 7.87
C PHE A 317 24.60 15.89 7.33
N PRO A 318 23.48 15.94 6.59
CA PRO A 318 22.95 17.21 6.10
C PRO A 318 22.58 18.17 7.24
N GLU A 319 22.64 19.46 6.94
CA GLU A 319 22.28 20.50 7.91
C GLU A 319 20.77 20.48 8.18
N LEU A 320 20.35 21.06 9.30
CA LEU A 320 18.94 21.08 9.69
C LEU A 320 18.05 21.75 8.62
N ASP A 321 18.57 22.76 7.93
CA ASP A 321 17.85 23.42 6.84
C ASP A 321 17.75 22.54 5.58
N ASP A 322 18.75 21.69 5.30
CA ASP A 322 18.66 20.68 4.23
C ASP A 322 17.53 19.68 4.56
N ILE A 323 17.47 19.18 5.80
CA ILE A 323 16.40 18.26 6.24
C ILE A 323 15.02 18.91 6.07
N ARG A 324 14.88 20.18 6.43
CA ARG A 324 13.61 20.93 6.28
C ARG A 324 13.26 21.15 4.81
N ALA A 325 14.21 21.53 3.97
CA ALA A 325 14.01 21.71 2.53
C ALA A 325 13.50 20.43 1.87
N VAL A 326 14.12 19.28 2.18
CA VAL A 326 13.65 17.97 1.71
C VAL A 326 12.25 17.64 2.24
N THR A 327 12.00 17.90 3.53
CA THR A 327 10.67 17.68 4.14
C THR A 327 9.59 18.42 3.37
N TYR A 328 9.81 19.69 3.02
CA TYR A 328 8.86 20.47 2.23
C TYR A 328 8.63 19.87 0.84
N GLY A 329 9.69 19.51 0.11
CA GLY A 329 9.53 18.90 -1.22
C GLY A 329 8.81 17.55 -1.18
N TYR A 330 9.14 16.69 -0.22
CA TYR A 330 8.52 15.37 -0.10
C TYR A 330 7.05 15.47 0.29
N VAL A 331 6.70 16.35 1.23
CA VAL A 331 5.30 16.58 1.62
C VAL A 331 4.47 17.16 0.47
N TYR A 332 5.08 18.04 -0.33
CA TYR A 332 4.43 18.60 -1.52
C TYR A 332 4.10 17.51 -2.55
N GLU A 333 5.08 16.67 -2.90
CA GLU A 333 4.85 15.57 -3.85
C GLU A 333 3.90 14.52 -3.27
N LEU A 334 3.98 14.25 -1.97
CA LEU A 334 3.09 13.34 -1.25
C LEU A 334 1.62 13.77 -1.33
N CYS A 335 1.30 15.06 -1.15
CA CYS A 335 -0.07 15.56 -1.29
C CYS A 335 -0.60 15.39 -2.73
N ARG A 336 0.24 15.62 -3.73
CA ARG A 336 -0.13 15.45 -5.15
C ARG A 336 -0.43 14.00 -5.47
N GLU A 337 0.47 13.10 -5.09
CA GLU A 337 0.32 11.67 -5.32
C GLU A 337 -0.85 11.07 -4.54
N ALA A 338 -1.09 11.52 -3.31
CA ALA A 338 -2.29 11.14 -2.56
C ALA A 338 -3.58 11.56 -3.29
N SER A 339 -3.60 12.79 -3.82
CA SER A 339 -4.73 13.31 -4.61
C SER A 339 -4.94 12.51 -5.89
N ARG A 340 -3.86 12.08 -6.55
CA ARG A 340 -3.90 11.22 -7.74
C ARG A 340 -4.40 9.82 -7.42
N ALA A 341 -3.83 9.18 -6.40
CA ALA A 341 -4.08 7.78 -6.06
C ALA A 341 -5.46 7.56 -5.41
N PHE A 342 -5.87 8.44 -4.51
CA PHE A 342 -7.10 8.26 -3.71
C PHE A 342 -8.21 9.25 -4.05
N GLY A 343 -7.90 10.36 -4.72
CA GLY A 343 -8.83 11.49 -4.94
C GLY A 343 -8.67 12.60 -3.90
N GLY A 344 -9.00 13.83 -4.28
CA GLY A 344 -8.84 15.02 -3.41
C GLY A 344 -9.88 15.16 -2.31
N ASP A 345 -11.02 14.50 -2.46
CA ASP A 345 -12.19 14.63 -1.58
C ASP A 345 -12.24 13.61 -0.44
N VAL A 346 -11.39 12.57 -0.48
CA VAL A 346 -11.31 11.58 0.60
C VAL A 346 -10.55 12.11 1.80
N ASN A 347 -10.94 11.66 3.01
CA ASN A 347 -10.40 12.17 4.27
C ASN A 347 -8.89 11.94 4.42
N TYR A 348 -8.37 10.82 3.91
CA TYR A 348 -6.94 10.53 3.97
C TYR A 348 -6.13 11.60 3.20
N THR A 349 -6.47 11.84 1.94
CA THR A 349 -5.85 12.90 1.12
C THR A 349 -6.02 14.29 1.74
N LYS A 350 -7.22 14.61 2.25
CA LYS A 350 -7.45 15.89 2.94
C LYS A 350 -6.51 16.08 4.13
N GLY A 351 -6.28 15.03 4.91
CA GLY A 351 -5.31 15.04 6.02
C GLY A 351 -3.89 15.34 5.53
N ILE A 352 -3.44 14.63 4.49
CA ILE A 352 -2.11 14.83 3.89
C ILE A 352 -1.95 16.26 3.35
N CYS A 353 -2.91 16.74 2.57
CA CYS A 353 -2.83 18.06 1.97
C CYS A 353 -3.04 19.19 2.99
N GLY A 354 -3.79 18.94 4.07
CA GLY A 354 -3.86 19.82 5.23
C GLY A 354 -2.51 19.96 5.93
N MET A 355 -1.82 18.84 6.18
CA MET A 355 -0.45 18.83 6.70
C MET A 355 0.51 19.59 5.77
N CYS A 356 0.43 19.35 4.46
CA CYS A 356 1.21 20.08 3.46
C CYS A 356 0.98 21.59 3.57
N THR A 357 -0.27 22.02 3.60
CA THR A 357 -0.63 23.44 3.73
C THR A 357 -0.06 24.05 5.02
N ALA A 358 -0.21 23.36 6.15
CA ALA A 358 0.28 23.83 7.44
C ALA A 358 1.81 23.93 7.52
N LEU A 359 2.53 22.96 6.96
CA LEU A 359 3.99 22.99 6.88
C LEU A 359 4.46 24.11 5.94
N MET A 360 3.85 24.23 4.76
CA MET A 360 4.19 25.27 3.80
C MET A 360 3.95 26.67 4.38
N ALA A 361 2.90 26.88 5.17
CA ALA A 361 2.65 28.17 5.83
C ALA A 361 3.85 28.64 6.70
N LYS A 362 4.63 27.69 7.24
CA LYS A 362 5.82 27.97 8.06
C LYS A 362 7.11 28.14 7.24
N LYS A 363 7.14 27.73 5.97
CA LYS A 363 8.35 27.87 5.13
C LYS A 363 8.59 29.34 4.79
N ALA A 364 9.77 29.83 5.16
CA ALA A 364 10.32 31.07 4.63
C ALA A 364 10.99 30.82 3.27
N GLY A 365 11.00 31.84 2.41
CA GLY A 365 11.66 31.77 1.11
C GLY A 365 10.81 31.16 -0.01
N PRO A 366 11.42 30.46 -0.97
CA PRO A 366 10.77 29.99 -2.20
C PRO A 366 9.55 29.10 -1.94
N ARG A 367 8.55 29.17 -2.82
CA ARG A 367 7.32 28.37 -2.72
C ARG A 367 7.32 27.24 -3.75
N PRO A 368 6.63 26.11 -3.48
CA PRO A 368 6.45 25.06 -4.47
C PRO A 368 5.96 25.61 -5.83
N GLY A 369 6.51 25.08 -6.92
CA GLY A 369 6.25 25.55 -8.29
C GLY A 369 7.20 26.65 -8.79
N THR A 370 8.06 27.22 -7.94
CA THR A 370 9.12 28.15 -8.35
C THR A 370 10.42 27.40 -8.71
N LYS A 371 11.28 28.02 -9.53
CA LYS A 371 12.58 27.46 -9.91
C LYS A 371 13.50 27.38 -8.69
N GLU A 372 13.47 28.42 -7.86
CA GLU A 372 14.30 28.57 -6.67
C GLU A 372 13.95 27.48 -5.62
N PHE A 373 12.66 27.15 -5.47
CA PHE A 373 12.25 26.05 -4.59
C PHE A 373 12.78 24.70 -5.08
N ARG A 374 12.76 24.47 -6.40
CA ARG A 374 13.25 23.24 -7.00
C ARG A 374 14.77 23.10 -6.81
N GLU A 375 15.52 24.17 -7.06
CA GLU A 375 16.97 24.20 -6.86
C GLU A 375 17.37 23.98 -5.38
N GLU A 376 16.67 24.64 -4.46
CA GLU A 376 16.86 24.45 -3.00
C GLU A 376 16.59 22.99 -2.60
N PHE A 377 15.48 22.43 -3.07
CA PHE A 377 15.10 21.05 -2.79
C PHE A 377 16.09 20.04 -3.39
N ASP A 378 16.48 20.19 -4.65
CA ASP A 378 17.35 19.25 -5.36
C ASP A 378 18.73 19.19 -4.68
N ALA A 379 19.30 20.35 -4.31
CA ALA A 379 20.57 20.42 -3.60
C ALA A 379 20.50 19.77 -2.21
N ALA A 380 19.42 20.00 -1.45
CA ALA A 380 19.24 19.40 -0.14
C ALA A 380 19.00 17.89 -0.22
N GLN A 381 18.22 17.44 -1.19
CA GLN A 381 17.94 16.03 -1.43
C GLN A 381 19.22 15.28 -1.83
N GLU A 382 20.06 15.85 -2.69
CA GLU A 382 21.33 15.26 -3.09
C GLU A 382 22.22 14.95 -1.88
N LYS A 383 22.39 15.91 -0.96
CA LYS A 383 23.14 15.70 0.28
C LYS A 383 22.54 14.57 1.12
N LEU A 384 21.22 14.58 1.30
CA LEU A 384 20.52 13.59 2.12
C LEU A 384 20.62 12.17 1.56
N LEU A 385 20.41 12.01 0.26
CA LEU A 385 20.50 10.70 -0.40
C LEU A 385 21.94 10.20 -0.41
N THR A 386 22.92 11.08 -0.64
CA THR A 386 24.35 10.73 -0.58
C THR A 386 24.75 10.25 0.80
N TRP A 387 24.33 10.95 1.87
CA TRP A 387 24.54 10.52 3.26
C TRP A 387 23.93 9.14 3.55
N ALA A 388 22.76 8.86 2.96
CA ALA A 388 22.11 7.56 3.09
C ALA A 388 22.74 6.47 2.20
N GLY A 389 23.71 6.79 1.34
CA GLY A 389 24.30 5.86 0.38
C GLY A 389 23.35 5.47 -0.75
N ILE A 390 22.54 6.42 -1.22
CA ILE A 390 21.51 6.24 -2.24
C ILE A 390 21.86 7.12 -3.44
N GLU A 391 21.80 6.55 -4.64
CA GLU A 391 22.01 7.31 -5.88
C GLU A 391 20.97 8.42 -6.03
N VAL A 392 21.40 9.64 -6.38
CA VAL A 392 20.53 10.83 -6.48
C VAL A 392 19.38 10.61 -7.46
N ALA A 393 19.60 9.86 -8.55
CA ALA A 393 18.57 9.52 -9.54
C ALA A 393 17.40 8.69 -8.96
N LYS A 394 17.58 8.07 -7.79
CA LYS A 394 16.54 7.34 -7.06
C LYS A 394 15.60 8.26 -6.27
N GLY A 395 15.97 9.52 -6.08
CA GLY A 395 15.20 10.52 -5.36
C GLY A 395 13.86 10.90 -5.98
N VAL A 396 13.12 11.73 -5.27
CA VAL A 396 11.88 12.35 -5.71
C VAL A 396 12.20 13.44 -6.72
N VAL A 397 11.46 13.45 -7.83
CA VAL A 397 11.46 14.55 -8.78
C VAL A 397 10.17 15.32 -8.56
N LEU A 398 10.27 16.60 -8.24
CA LEU A 398 9.08 17.44 -8.08
C LEU A 398 8.37 17.58 -9.42
N SER A 399 7.11 17.14 -9.48
CA SER A 399 6.33 17.15 -10.72
C SER A 399 5.83 18.53 -11.12
#